data_AF-A0A2R6GYD9-F1
#
_entry.id   AF-A0A2R6GYD9-F1
#
_cell.length_a   1.000
_cell.length_b   1.000
_cell.length_c   1.000
_cell.angle_alpha   90.00
_cell.angle_beta   90.00
_cell.angle_gamma   90.00
#
_symmetry.space_group_name_H-M   'P 1'
#
loop_
_entity.id
_entity.type
_entity.pdbx_description
1 polymer ?
#
loop_
_entity_poly.entity_id
_entity_poly.type
_entity_poly.pdbx_seq_one_letter_code
_entity_poly.pdbx_strand_id
1 'polypeptide(L)'
;MASDDATEAVISQADTAGQAVRLWRIQRNVDADVDALPEARQADLGQYLLRNGDDGAAVVDRLDGGSLDTFLDQSPSTRAALTRVDSGNNGFDAARFIRNTDPEDRAVLDRLDGPTQTRLYLRYGEGDLDASNLRRIDELIESGDMDQADVQRLLGILETRDTDPLIDEAVEAEDLTEIGSRGDLGSTQLVVNDDSGSTRWLEQGTYDPDASTDNTGWAYLQARHIDGAELESKPATDFWPVGQKVRDEELRDTMTETDVRRSIYEALENSETTDQDAIVYDGFSSSYVDRTGVEVVRVIIRNGRIRTAFPKRGPSVWKYISEGDVGWIK
;
A
#
# COMPACT_ATOMS: atom_id res chain seq x y z
N MET A 1 -26.05 50.25 35.25
CA MET A 1 -27.09 49.62 34.42
C MET A 1 -26.44 49.34 33.08
N ALA A 2 -26.02 48.10 32.89
CA ALA A 2 -25.50 47.59 31.62
C ALA A 2 -26.33 46.34 31.32
N SER A 3 -27.19 46.43 30.32
CA SER A 3 -27.81 45.27 29.69
C SER A 3 -27.81 45.52 28.19
N ASP A 4 -27.81 44.41 27.46
CA ASP A 4 -27.85 44.27 26.00
C ASP A 4 -26.50 44.43 25.30
N ASP A 5 -25.80 43.30 25.17
CA ASP A 5 -25.06 42.95 23.94
C ASP A 5 -24.59 41.47 23.98
N ALA A 6 -25.54 40.53 24.13
CA ALA A 6 -25.22 39.10 24.03
C ALA A 6 -26.36 38.24 23.43
N THR A 7 -27.35 38.85 22.80
CA THR A 7 -28.54 38.16 22.27
C THR A 7 -28.64 38.18 20.74
N GLU A 8 -27.75 38.87 20.03
CA GLU A 8 -27.85 39.03 18.56
C GLU A 8 -26.92 38.10 17.74
N ALA A 9 -26.01 37.36 18.39
CA ALA A 9 -25.15 36.36 17.72
C ALA A 9 -25.71 34.93 17.74
N VAL A 10 -26.91 34.75 18.30
CA VAL A 10 -27.61 33.46 18.44
C VAL A 10 -28.92 33.50 17.64
N ILE A 11 -28.90 34.07 16.42
CA ILE A 11 -29.57 33.38 15.31
C ILE A 11 -28.76 32.10 15.16
N SER A 12 -29.15 31.11 15.97
CA SER A 12 -28.25 30.06 16.40
C SER A 12 -27.84 29.22 15.19
N GLN A 13 -26.61 28.70 15.16
CA GLN A 13 -26.25 27.68 14.15
C GLN A 13 -27.27 26.52 14.13
N ALA A 14 -27.94 26.26 15.25
CA ALA A 14 -29.05 25.31 15.36
C ALA A 14 -30.31 25.74 14.57
N ASP A 15 -30.67 27.03 14.55
CA ASP A 15 -31.77 27.54 13.72
C ASP A 15 -31.46 27.41 12.23
N THR A 16 -30.21 27.68 11.82
CA THR A 16 -29.78 27.54 10.42
C THR A 16 -29.73 26.08 9.98
N ALA A 17 -29.22 25.17 10.82
CA ALA A 17 -29.23 23.73 10.56
C ALA A 17 -30.65 23.18 10.46
N GLY A 18 -31.53 23.57 11.39
CA GLY A 18 -32.95 23.20 11.35
C GLY A 18 -33.70 23.79 10.14
N GLN A 19 -33.29 24.95 9.63
CA GLN A 19 -33.81 25.50 8.37
C GLN A 19 -33.31 24.72 7.14
N ALA A 20 -32.04 24.30 7.12
CA ALA A 20 -31.49 23.50 6.02
C ALA A 20 -32.22 22.15 5.86
N VAL A 21 -32.46 21.44 6.96
CA VAL A 21 -33.26 20.21 6.95
C VAL A 21 -34.67 20.49 6.44
N ARG A 22 -35.34 21.53 6.94
CA ARG A 22 -36.70 21.90 6.50
C ARG A 22 -36.78 22.23 5.01
N LEU A 23 -35.81 22.99 4.48
CA LEU A 23 -35.74 23.32 3.05
C LEU A 23 -35.51 22.08 2.18
N TRP A 24 -34.57 21.22 2.59
CA TRP A 24 -34.29 19.98 1.89
C TRP A 24 -35.52 19.04 1.87
N ARG A 25 -36.22 18.90 3.01
CA ARG A 25 -37.50 18.14 3.10
C ARG A 25 -38.56 18.65 2.12
N ILE A 26 -38.81 19.97 2.14
CA ILE A 26 -39.84 20.60 1.27
C ILE A 26 -39.51 20.38 -0.22
N GLN A 27 -38.23 20.46 -0.59
CA GLN A 27 -37.80 20.28 -1.97
C GLN A 27 -37.90 18.82 -2.45
N ARG A 28 -37.78 17.84 -1.56
CA ARG A 28 -37.63 16.41 -1.91
C ARG A 28 -38.84 15.54 -1.52
N ASN A 29 -39.81 16.07 -0.78
CA ASN A 29 -41.01 15.35 -0.30
C ASN A 29 -40.68 14.11 0.57
N VAL A 30 -39.62 14.23 1.38
CA VAL A 30 -39.10 13.19 2.28
C VAL A 30 -39.47 13.56 3.72
N ASP A 31 -40.50 12.92 4.28
CA ASP A 31 -40.98 13.23 5.64
C ASP A 31 -40.78 12.07 6.64
N ALA A 32 -41.08 10.82 6.27
CA ALA A 32 -41.24 9.74 7.24
C ALA A 32 -39.96 9.30 7.97
N ASP A 33 -38.84 9.12 7.27
CA ASP A 33 -37.60 8.58 7.87
C ASP A 33 -36.83 9.62 8.70
N VAL A 34 -36.98 10.90 8.35
CA VAL A 34 -36.25 12.01 9.00
C VAL A 34 -37.01 12.48 10.24
N ASP A 35 -38.34 12.41 10.25
CA ASP A 35 -39.16 12.68 11.43
C ASP A 35 -38.98 11.63 12.53
N ALA A 36 -38.51 10.44 12.16
CA ALA A 36 -38.14 9.39 13.10
C ALA A 36 -36.77 9.65 13.78
N LEU A 37 -35.93 10.56 13.25
CA LEU A 37 -34.63 10.88 13.84
C LEU A 37 -34.78 11.77 15.09
N PRO A 38 -34.02 11.53 16.17
CA PRO A 38 -33.93 12.44 17.31
C PRO A 38 -33.49 13.86 16.91
N GLU A 39 -33.90 14.89 17.66
CA GLU A 39 -33.58 16.30 17.35
C GLU A 39 -32.07 16.55 17.16
N ALA A 40 -31.23 15.90 17.97
CA ALA A 40 -29.77 15.98 17.83
C ALA A 40 -29.28 15.47 16.46
N ARG A 41 -29.84 14.35 15.98
CA ARG A 41 -29.52 13.80 14.66
C ARG A 41 -30.02 14.68 13.53
N GLN A 42 -31.18 15.30 13.70
CA GLN A 42 -31.69 16.27 12.73
C GLN A 42 -30.77 17.50 12.65
N ALA A 43 -30.24 17.97 13.78
CA ALA A 43 -29.26 19.04 13.81
C ALA A 43 -27.95 18.64 13.09
N ASP A 44 -27.44 17.43 13.35
CA ASP A 44 -26.24 16.90 12.67
C ASP A 44 -26.43 16.80 11.16
N LEU A 45 -27.58 16.27 10.72
CA LEU A 45 -27.95 16.21 9.31
C LEU A 45 -28.01 17.61 8.69
N GLY A 46 -28.61 18.58 9.40
CA GLY A 46 -28.67 19.97 8.94
C GLY A 46 -27.30 20.61 8.77
N GLN A 47 -26.39 20.39 9.72
CA GLN A 47 -25.01 20.87 9.61
C GLN A 47 -24.27 20.21 8.45
N TYR A 48 -24.47 18.90 8.27
CA TYR A 48 -23.87 18.16 7.16
C TYR A 48 -24.35 18.69 5.79
N LEU A 49 -25.67 18.90 5.63
CA LEU A 49 -26.25 19.44 4.38
C LEU A 49 -25.77 20.86 4.10
N LEU A 50 -25.68 21.73 5.11
CA LEU A 50 -25.12 23.08 4.95
C LEU A 50 -23.68 23.07 4.46
N ARG A 51 -22.89 22.09 4.91
CA ARG A 51 -21.47 21.98 4.58
C ARG A 51 -21.22 21.39 3.20
N ASN A 52 -22.04 20.43 2.78
CA ASN A 52 -21.81 19.63 1.57
C ASN A 52 -22.77 19.97 0.41
N GLY A 53 -23.78 20.82 0.65
CA GLY A 53 -24.69 21.30 -0.38
C GLY A 53 -25.42 20.17 -1.12
N ASP A 54 -25.54 20.34 -2.44
CA ASP A 54 -26.28 19.41 -3.31
C ASP A 54 -25.66 18.00 -3.34
N ASP A 55 -24.34 17.89 -3.26
CA ASP A 55 -23.65 16.58 -3.21
C ASP A 55 -24.02 15.83 -1.94
N GLY A 56 -24.01 16.51 -0.79
CA GLY A 56 -24.43 15.91 0.48
C GLY A 56 -25.90 15.52 0.48
N ALA A 57 -26.77 16.35 -0.10
CA ALA A 57 -28.17 16.02 -0.28
C ALA A 57 -28.35 14.75 -1.13
N ALA A 58 -27.62 14.63 -2.24
CA ALA A 58 -27.70 13.47 -3.13
C ALA A 58 -27.27 12.16 -2.46
N VAL A 59 -26.25 12.20 -1.59
CA VAL A 59 -25.85 11.02 -0.78
C VAL A 59 -26.97 10.63 0.18
N VAL A 60 -27.51 11.60 0.93
CA VAL A 60 -28.57 11.36 1.93
C VAL A 60 -29.82 10.79 1.27
N ASP A 61 -30.20 11.24 0.08
CA ASP A 61 -31.37 10.74 -0.63
C ASP A 61 -31.26 9.26 -1.05
N ARG A 62 -30.05 8.70 -1.12
CA ARG A 62 -29.82 7.27 -1.45
C ARG A 62 -29.71 6.37 -0.21
N LEU A 63 -29.60 6.96 0.98
CA LEU A 63 -29.57 6.26 2.25
C LEU A 63 -31.02 5.96 2.69
N ASP A 64 -31.30 4.71 3.05
CA ASP A 64 -32.51 4.38 3.80
C ASP A 64 -32.39 4.83 5.27
N GLY A 65 -33.48 4.81 6.03
CA GLY A 65 -33.49 5.31 7.42
C GLY A 65 -32.44 4.66 8.34
N GLY A 66 -32.16 3.38 8.19
CA GLY A 66 -31.12 2.68 8.96
C GLY A 66 -29.70 3.08 8.55
N SER A 67 -29.47 3.16 7.23
CA SER A 67 -28.19 3.60 6.66
C SER A 67 -27.91 5.08 6.95
N LEU A 68 -28.96 5.92 7.04
CA LEU A 68 -28.84 7.33 7.38
C LEU A 68 -28.36 7.53 8.82
N ASP A 69 -28.94 6.82 9.78
CA ASP A 69 -28.47 6.91 11.18
C ASP A 69 -27.01 6.43 11.30
N THR A 70 -26.69 5.32 10.64
CA THR A 70 -25.34 4.77 10.60
C THR A 70 -24.32 5.69 9.90
N PHE A 71 -24.75 6.38 8.85
CA PHE A 71 -23.94 7.41 8.18
C PHE A 71 -23.71 8.60 9.12
N LEU A 72 -24.73 9.02 9.87
CA LEU A 72 -24.62 10.13 10.81
C LEU A 72 -23.76 9.81 12.04
N ASP A 73 -23.58 8.52 12.37
CA ASP A 73 -22.62 8.06 13.38
C ASP A 73 -21.16 8.19 12.96
N GLN A 74 -20.88 8.32 11.66
CA GLN A 74 -19.52 8.49 11.19
C GLN A 74 -18.97 9.87 11.58
N SER A 75 -17.65 9.95 11.76
CA SER A 75 -17.00 11.23 12.05
C SER A 75 -17.24 12.26 10.93
N PRO A 76 -17.23 13.58 11.21
CA PRO A 76 -17.42 14.60 10.18
C PRO A 76 -16.43 14.50 9.02
N SER A 77 -15.19 14.08 9.26
CA SER A 77 -14.18 13.81 8.23
C SER A 77 -14.57 12.64 7.35
N THR A 78 -14.99 11.52 7.95
CA THR A 78 -15.40 10.31 7.25
C THR A 78 -16.61 10.57 6.37
N ARG A 79 -17.63 11.28 6.88
CA ARG A 79 -18.79 11.72 6.08
C ARG A 79 -18.39 12.59 4.88
N ALA A 80 -17.46 13.53 5.09
CA ALA A 80 -16.99 14.42 4.01
C ALA A 80 -16.20 13.65 2.94
N ALA A 81 -15.38 12.67 3.34
CA ALA A 81 -14.64 11.81 2.42
C ALA A 81 -15.58 10.92 1.59
N LEU A 82 -16.55 10.25 2.24
CA LEU A 82 -17.59 9.48 1.56
C LEU A 82 -18.33 10.31 0.52
N THR A 83 -18.74 11.53 0.89
CA THR A 83 -19.48 12.44 0.00
C THR A 83 -18.65 12.82 -1.22
N ARG A 84 -17.37 13.16 -1.01
CA ARG A 84 -16.45 13.55 -2.09
C ARG A 84 -16.22 12.42 -3.08
N VAL A 85 -16.03 11.20 -2.58
CA VAL A 85 -15.73 10.04 -3.43
C VAL A 85 -16.97 9.63 -4.21
N ASP A 86 -18.13 9.61 -3.55
CA ASP A 86 -19.40 9.28 -4.17
C ASP A 86 -19.83 10.30 -5.24
N SER A 87 -19.64 11.61 -5.01
CA SER A 87 -19.97 12.63 -6.02
C SER A 87 -18.95 12.71 -7.16
N GLY A 88 -17.69 12.33 -6.91
CA GLY A 88 -16.60 12.40 -7.87
C GLY A 88 -16.34 11.14 -8.69
N ASN A 89 -16.83 9.96 -8.26
CA ASN A 89 -16.52 8.68 -8.89
C ASN A 89 -17.78 7.81 -9.04
N ASN A 90 -18.12 7.47 -10.28
CA ASN A 90 -19.26 6.59 -10.61
C ASN A 90 -19.10 5.13 -10.11
N GLY A 91 -17.90 4.72 -9.70
CA GLY A 91 -17.62 3.40 -9.17
C GLY A 91 -17.95 3.25 -7.67
N PHE A 92 -18.05 4.34 -6.92
CA PHE A 92 -18.31 4.29 -5.49
C PHE A 92 -19.75 4.71 -5.16
N ASP A 93 -20.41 3.94 -4.31
CA ASP A 93 -21.77 4.20 -3.83
C ASP A 93 -21.73 4.22 -2.30
N ALA A 94 -21.79 5.41 -1.71
CA ALA A 94 -21.69 5.59 -0.26
C ALA A 94 -22.79 4.85 0.50
N ALA A 95 -24.00 4.78 -0.07
CA ALA A 95 -25.11 4.07 0.56
C ALA A 95 -24.90 2.55 0.53
N ARG A 96 -24.35 2.00 -0.57
CA ARG A 96 -23.95 0.60 -0.63
C ARG A 96 -22.81 0.29 0.32
N PHE A 97 -21.80 1.15 0.41
CA PHE A 97 -20.69 1.00 1.35
C PHE A 97 -21.20 0.92 2.80
N ILE A 98 -22.02 1.88 3.23
CA ILE A 98 -22.56 1.92 4.60
C ILE A 98 -23.42 0.68 4.92
N ARG A 99 -24.15 0.13 3.94
CA ARG A 99 -24.97 -1.08 4.14
C ARG A 99 -24.17 -2.38 4.18
N ASN A 100 -23.08 -2.45 3.41
CA ASN A 100 -22.35 -3.70 3.21
C ASN A 100 -21.13 -3.82 4.12
N THR A 101 -20.75 -2.75 4.81
CA THR A 101 -19.59 -2.71 5.68
C THR A 101 -20.06 -2.43 7.10
N ASP A 102 -19.73 -3.30 8.06
CA ASP A 102 -20.14 -3.10 9.44
C ASP A 102 -19.49 -1.85 10.04
N PRO A 103 -20.09 -1.23 11.09
CA PRO A 103 -19.49 -0.07 11.74
C PRO A 103 -18.07 -0.33 12.29
N GLU A 104 -17.81 -1.55 12.75
CA GLU A 104 -16.50 -1.96 13.27
C GLU A 104 -15.45 -2.00 12.16
N ASP A 105 -15.79 -2.55 10.98
CA ASP A 105 -14.88 -2.61 9.82
C ASP A 105 -14.53 -1.21 9.25
N ARG A 106 -15.34 -0.20 9.60
CA ARG A 106 -15.13 1.20 9.23
C ARG A 106 -14.24 1.95 10.22
N ALA A 107 -13.89 1.35 11.37
CA ALA A 107 -13.09 2.00 12.40
C ALA A 107 -11.70 2.43 11.89
N VAL A 108 -11.14 1.67 10.94
CA VAL A 108 -9.87 2.00 10.27
C VAL A 108 -9.86 3.42 9.72
N LEU A 109 -11.01 3.89 9.22
CA LEU A 109 -11.12 5.16 8.54
C LEU A 109 -10.81 6.31 9.49
N ASP A 110 -11.31 6.25 10.74
CA ASP A 110 -11.09 7.32 11.71
C ASP A 110 -9.63 7.41 12.20
N ARG A 111 -8.80 6.39 11.92
CA ARG A 111 -7.36 6.36 12.22
C ARG A 111 -6.49 6.91 11.10
N LEU A 112 -7.03 6.97 9.88
CA LEU A 112 -6.31 7.39 8.69
C LEU A 112 -6.51 8.89 8.41
N ASP A 113 -5.55 9.51 7.72
CA ASP A 113 -5.73 10.87 7.24
C ASP A 113 -6.74 10.95 6.07
N GLY A 114 -7.31 12.13 5.85
CA GLY A 114 -8.35 12.34 4.83
C GLY A 114 -7.94 11.90 3.41
N PRO A 115 -6.70 12.18 2.94
CA PRO A 115 -6.23 11.67 1.65
C PRO A 115 -6.19 10.14 1.57
N THR A 116 -5.69 9.47 2.61
CA THR A 116 -5.58 8.00 2.64
C THR A 116 -6.97 7.36 2.71
N GLN A 117 -7.89 7.91 3.51
CA GLN A 117 -9.30 7.51 3.52
C GLN A 117 -9.93 7.61 2.12
N THR A 118 -9.70 8.74 1.41
CA THR A 118 -10.26 8.98 0.07
C THR A 118 -9.79 7.90 -0.91
N ARG A 119 -8.49 7.57 -0.91
CA ARG A 119 -7.91 6.52 -1.76
C ARG A 119 -8.47 5.14 -1.42
N LEU A 120 -8.62 4.83 -0.14
CA LEU A 120 -9.21 3.59 0.33
C LEU A 120 -10.65 3.40 -0.17
N TYR A 121 -11.49 4.45 -0.11
CA TYR A 121 -12.84 4.37 -0.68
C TYR A 121 -12.84 4.19 -2.21
N LEU A 122 -11.92 4.85 -2.92
CA LEU A 122 -11.79 4.67 -4.37
C LEU A 122 -11.46 3.22 -4.71
N ARG A 123 -10.45 2.63 -4.05
CA ARG A 123 -10.08 1.22 -4.22
C ARG A 123 -11.24 0.27 -3.86
N TYR A 124 -11.99 0.57 -2.80
CA TYR A 124 -13.21 -0.19 -2.45
C TYR A 124 -14.27 -0.12 -3.55
N GLY A 125 -14.53 1.07 -4.11
CA GLY A 125 -15.49 1.25 -5.19
C GLY A 125 -15.07 0.58 -6.50
N GLU A 126 -13.76 0.51 -6.75
CA GLU A 126 -13.17 -0.18 -7.90
C GLU A 126 -13.16 -1.71 -7.74
N GLY A 127 -13.42 -2.21 -6.53
CA GLY A 127 -13.44 -3.64 -6.22
C GLY A 127 -12.07 -4.22 -5.84
N ASP A 128 -11.05 -3.37 -5.68
CA ASP A 128 -9.72 -3.78 -5.21
C ASP A 128 -9.69 -4.03 -3.70
N LEU A 129 -10.67 -3.49 -2.97
CA LEU A 129 -10.87 -3.70 -1.54
C LEU A 129 -12.32 -4.09 -1.27
N ASP A 130 -12.50 -4.92 -0.25
CA ASP A 130 -13.80 -5.23 0.34
C ASP A 130 -13.82 -5.01 1.86
N ALA A 131 -14.96 -5.29 2.50
CA ALA A 131 -15.12 -5.10 3.93
C ALA A 131 -14.16 -5.97 4.76
N SER A 132 -13.80 -7.16 4.27
CA SER A 132 -12.84 -8.03 4.94
C SER A 132 -11.43 -7.46 4.90
N ASN A 133 -11.04 -6.83 3.78
CA ASN A 133 -9.77 -6.11 3.71
C ASN A 133 -9.75 -4.91 4.67
N LEU A 134 -10.84 -4.15 4.78
CA LEU A 134 -10.91 -3.01 5.71
C LEU A 134 -10.76 -3.43 7.16
N ARG A 135 -11.47 -4.49 7.56
CA ARG A 135 -11.32 -5.10 8.89
C ARG A 135 -9.88 -5.54 9.12
N ARG A 136 -9.27 -6.22 8.14
CA ARG A 136 -7.90 -6.71 8.26
C ARG A 136 -6.90 -5.57 8.42
N ILE A 137 -7.05 -4.49 7.67
CA ILE A 137 -6.22 -3.29 7.81
C ILE A 137 -6.41 -2.67 9.20
N ASP A 138 -7.66 -2.57 9.70
CA ASP A 138 -7.91 -2.06 11.06
C ASP A 138 -7.18 -2.90 12.12
N GLU A 139 -7.32 -4.22 12.07
CA GLU A 139 -6.66 -5.16 12.99
C GLU A 139 -5.14 -4.97 13.00
N LEU A 140 -4.53 -4.78 11.82
CA LEU A 140 -3.08 -4.60 11.70
C LEU A 140 -2.62 -3.22 12.20
N ILE A 141 -3.44 -2.18 12.04
CA ILE A 141 -3.17 -0.88 12.67
C ILE A 141 -3.32 -0.96 14.19
N GLU A 142 -4.29 -1.71 14.69
CA GLU A 142 -4.51 -1.91 16.12
C GLU A 142 -3.40 -2.71 16.79
N SER A 143 -2.89 -3.76 16.12
CA SER A 143 -1.75 -4.53 16.61
C SER A 143 -0.42 -3.76 16.53
N GLY A 144 -0.37 -2.75 15.66
CA GLY A 144 0.84 -1.99 15.34
C GLY A 144 1.73 -2.67 14.30
N ASP A 145 1.22 -3.69 13.61
CA ASP A 145 1.91 -4.34 12.49
C ASP A 145 1.87 -3.46 11.22
N MET A 146 0.85 -2.60 11.09
CA MET A 146 0.77 -1.58 10.06
C MET A 146 0.59 -0.18 10.66
N ASP A 147 1.13 0.81 9.97
CA ASP A 147 0.86 2.22 10.22
C ASP A 147 0.29 2.92 8.98
N GLN A 148 0.18 4.24 9.05
CA GLN A 148 -0.35 5.04 7.94
C GLN A 148 0.51 4.92 6.66
N ALA A 149 1.83 4.83 6.79
CA ALA A 149 2.72 4.67 5.64
C ALA A 149 2.52 3.30 4.98
N ASP A 150 2.29 2.24 5.76
CA ASP A 150 1.96 0.91 5.24
C ASP A 150 0.67 0.94 4.43
N VAL A 151 -0.40 1.56 4.96
CA VAL A 151 -1.68 1.68 4.22
C VAL A 151 -1.50 2.53 2.96
N GLN A 152 -0.73 3.61 3.02
CA GLN A 152 -0.43 4.42 1.83
C GLN A 152 0.33 3.63 0.77
N ARG A 153 1.24 2.75 1.20
CA ARG A 153 2.00 1.88 0.30
C ARG A 153 1.14 0.77 -0.28
N LEU A 154 0.28 0.14 0.52
CA LEU A 154 -0.74 -0.82 0.07
C LEU A 154 -1.57 -0.23 -1.07
N LEU A 155 -2.17 0.94 -0.83
CA LEU A 155 -3.00 1.63 -1.83
C LEU A 155 -2.18 2.03 -3.07
N GLY A 156 -0.92 2.43 -2.87
CA GLY A 156 -0.01 2.73 -3.98
C GLY A 156 0.27 1.53 -4.86
N ILE A 157 0.49 0.35 -4.27
CA ILE A 157 0.73 -0.89 -5.01
C ILE A 157 -0.52 -1.28 -5.80
N LEU A 158 -1.71 -1.26 -5.18
CA LEU A 158 -2.97 -1.55 -5.89
C LEU A 158 -3.23 -0.58 -7.06
N GLU A 159 -2.91 0.70 -6.89
CA GLU A 159 -3.08 1.71 -7.94
C GLU A 159 -2.12 1.53 -9.12
N THR A 160 -0.94 0.95 -8.89
CA THR A 160 0.11 0.86 -9.91
C THR A 160 0.34 -0.55 -10.45
N ARG A 161 -0.23 -1.61 -9.85
CA ARG A 161 0.05 -3.02 -10.22
C ARG A 161 -0.11 -3.32 -11.71
N ASP A 162 -1.06 -2.67 -12.39
CA ASP A 162 -1.30 -2.87 -13.83
C ASP A 162 -0.25 -2.19 -14.73
N THR A 163 0.64 -1.37 -14.16
CA THR A 163 1.58 -0.52 -14.92
C THR A 163 3.01 -0.55 -14.41
N ASP A 164 3.23 -0.91 -13.14
CA ASP A 164 4.56 -1.01 -12.54
C ASP A 164 5.15 -2.39 -12.84
N PRO A 165 6.23 -2.49 -13.63
CA PRO A 165 6.82 -3.77 -14.00
C PRO A 165 7.56 -4.48 -12.86
N LEU A 166 7.52 -3.95 -11.63
CA LEU A 166 8.06 -4.57 -10.42
C LEU A 166 6.97 -5.06 -9.46
N ILE A 167 5.70 -4.89 -9.83
CA ILE A 167 4.54 -5.38 -9.11
C ILE A 167 3.79 -6.31 -10.05
N ASP A 168 3.51 -7.52 -9.58
CA ASP A 168 2.70 -8.47 -10.34
C ASP A 168 1.24 -8.00 -10.38
N GLU A 169 0.64 -8.03 -11.58
CA GLU A 169 -0.74 -7.58 -11.82
C GLU A 169 -1.78 -8.42 -11.05
N ALA A 170 -1.44 -9.66 -10.70
CA ALA A 170 -2.28 -10.56 -9.94
C ALA A 170 -2.24 -10.31 -8.42
N VAL A 171 -1.43 -9.37 -7.94
CA VAL A 171 -1.33 -9.05 -6.50
C VAL A 171 -2.64 -8.43 -6.02
N GLU A 172 -3.23 -9.03 -4.98
CA GLU A 172 -4.48 -8.59 -4.37
C GLU A 172 -4.24 -7.89 -3.02
N ALA A 173 -5.29 -7.26 -2.48
CA ALA A 173 -5.18 -6.59 -1.18
C ALA A 173 -4.88 -7.57 -0.03
N GLU A 174 -5.36 -8.82 -0.13
CA GLU A 174 -5.07 -9.87 0.86
C GLU A 174 -3.56 -10.12 0.95
N ASP A 175 -2.89 -10.29 -0.21
CA ASP A 175 -1.42 -10.45 -0.31
C ASP A 175 -0.68 -9.31 0.38
N LEU A 176 -1.13 -8.07 0.17
CA LEU A 176 -0.49 -6.89 0.75
C LEU A 176 -0.71 -6.78 2.26
N THR A 177 -1.87 -7.17 2.77
CA THR A 177 -2.10 -7.26 4.22
C THR A 177 -1.30 -8.40 4.86
N GLU A 178 -1.03 -9.49 4.12
CA GLU A 178 -0.12 -10.53 4.60
C GLU A 178 1.30 -9.98 4.75
N ILE A 179 1.80 -9.21 3.75
CA ILE A 179 3.09 -8.53 3.85
C ILE A 179 3.13 -7.61 5.07
N GLY A 180 2.12 -6.77 5.27
CA GLY A 180 2.04 -5.88 6.44
C GLY A 180 2.08 -6.64 7.77
N SER A 181 1.54 -7.85 7.82
CA SER A 181 1.57 -8.67 9.05
C SER A 181 2.90 -9.41 9.29
N ARG A 182 3.74 -9.59 8.27
CA ARG A 182 4.93 -10.46 8.31
C ARG A 182 6.23 -9.71 8.03
N GLY A 183 6.15 -8.46 7.59
CA GLY A 183 7.27 -7.66 7.10
C GLY A 183 7.00 -6.16 7.21
N ASP A 184 7.74 -5.39 6.43
CA ASP A 184 7.61 -3.93 6.35
C ASP A 184 7.03 -3.56 4.97
N LEU A 185 5.71 -3.40 4.92
CA LEU A 185 5.02 -3.05 3.69
C LEU A 185 5.43 -1.66 3.21
N GLY A 186 5.57 -0.70 4.12
CA GLY A 186 5.97 0.69 3.87
C GLY A 186 7.29 0.82 3.11
N SER A 187 8.22 -0.11 3.31
CA SER A 187 9.51 -0.13 2.59
C SER A 187 9.60 -1.14 1.43
N THR A 188 8.50 -1.81 1.10
CA THR A 188 8.45 -2.80 0.01
C THR A 188 8.61 -2.14 -1.36
N GLN A 189 9.49 -2.69 -2.20
CA GLN A 189 9.87 -2.16 -3.53
C GLN A 189 9.49 -3.06 -4.70
N LEU A 190 9.28 -4.35 -4.44
CA LEU A 190 8.87 -5.34 -5.43
C LEU A 190 7.93 -6.32 -4.74
N VAL A 191 6.86 -6.69 -5.42
CA VAL A 191 5.90 -7.72 -4.99
C VAL A 191 5.61 -8.60 -6.20
N VAL A 192 5.74 -9.90 -6.03
CA VAL A 192 5.57 -10.87 -7.11
C VAL A 192 4.89 -12.12 -6.55
N ASN A 193 3.90 -12.65 -7.26
CA ASN A 193 3.39 -13.97 -6.97
C ASN A 193 4.25 -14.98 -7.74
N ASP A 194 4.77 -15.98 -7.02
CA ASP A 194 5.58 -17.02 -7.65
C ASP A 194 4.72 -17.96 -8.52
N ASP A 195 5.31 -18.93 -9.21
CA ASP A 195 4.57 -19.83 -10.12
C ASP A 195 3.51 -20.70 -9.39
N SER A 196 3.57 -20.76 -8.05
CA SER A 196 2.56 -21.42 -7.22
C SER A 196 1.43 -20.48 -6.75
N GLY A 197 1.52 -19.19 -7.06
CA GLY A 197 0.64 -18.14 -6.57
C GLY A 197 1.03 -17.59 -5.19
N SER A 198 2.19 -17.94 -4.65
CA SER A 198 2.63 -17.45 -3.34
C SER A 198 3.30 -16.08 -3.45
N THR A 199 2.87 -15.10 -2.65
CA THR A 199 3.47 -13.77 -2.66
C THR A 199 4.88 -13.76 -2.08
N ARG A 200 5.78 -13.07 -2.78
CA ARG A 200 7.17 -12.78 -2.38
C ARG A 200 7.42 -11.30 -2.57
N TRP A 201 8.18 -10.70 -1.65
CA TRP A 201 8.42 -9.26 -1.67
C TRP A 201 9.85 -8.91 -1.32
N LEU A 202 10.32 -7.78 -1.86
CA LEU A 202 11.62 -7.20 -1.57
C LEU A 202 11.43 -5.89 -0.80
N GLU A 203 11.87 -5.89 0.46
CA GLU A 203 11.93 -4.70 1.30
C GLU A 203 13.20 -3.89 1.02
N GLN A 204 13.21 -2.62 1.43
CA GLN A 204 14.47 -1.86 1.56
C GLN A 204 15.47 -2.62 2.44
N GLY A 205 14.98 -3.20 3.54
CA GLY A 205 15.77 -4.02 4.46
C GLY A 205 16.89 -3.24 5.15
N THR A 206 17.77 -3.99 5.80
CA THR A 206 18.86 -3.44 6.62
C THR A 206 20.20 -4.04 6.24
N TYR A 207 21.26 -3.25 6.42
CA TYR A 207 22.62 -3.72 6.33
C TYR A 207 23.46 -3.14 7.47
N ASP A 208 23.96 -4.04 8.32
CA ASP A 208 24.90 -3.80 9.39
C ASP A 208 26.07 -4.81 9.25
N PRO A 209 27.30 -4.36 8.94
CA PRO A 209 28.46 -5.24 8.82
C PRO A 209 28.83 -5.94 10.14
N ASP A 210 28.49 -5.35 11.29
CA ASP A 210 28.81 -5.89 12.61
C ASP A 210 27.72 -6.85 13.13
N ALA A 211 26.49 -6.74 12.61
CA ALA A 211 25.33 -7.58 12.94
C ALA A 211 24.87 -8.44 11.75
N SER A 212 25.79 -9.24 11.19
CA SER A 212 25.60 -9.97 9.92
C SER A 212 24.34 -10.84 9.78
N THR A 213 23.71 -11.27 10.88
CA THR A 213 22.50 -12.13 10.83
C THR A 213 21.26 -11.39 10.36
N ASP A 214 21.23 -10.07 10.55
CA ASP A 214 20.03 -9.25 10.37
C ASP A 214 20.03 -8.51 9.03
N ASN A 215 21.04 -8.78 8.20
CA ASN A 215 21.17 -8.18 6.88
C ASN A 215 20.19 -8.81 5.89
N THR A 216 19.30 -7.98 5.34
CA THR A 216 18.18 -8.38 4.47
C THR A 216 17.89 -7.32 3.40
N GLY A 217 17.04 -7.70 2.44
CA GLY A 217 16.44 -6.79 1.46
C GLY A 217 17.44 -6.16 0.50
N TRP A 218 17.01 -5.04 -0.08
CA TRP A 218 17.80 -4.28 -1.04
C TRP A 218 19.11 -3.77 -0.44
N ALA A 219 19.10 -3.27 0.80
CA ALA A 219 20.29 -2.74 1.47
C ALA A 219 21.41 -3.79 1.59
N TYR A 220 21.07 -5.03 1.95
CA TYR A 220 22.07 -6.10 2.01
C TYR A 220 22.55 -6.52 0.63
N LEU A 221 21.63 -6.66 -0.34
CA LEU A 221 21.98 -6.97 -1.73
C LEU A 221 22.95 -5.93 -2.28
N GLN A 222 22.62 -4.64 -2.14
CA GLN A 222 23.41 -3.53 -2.64
C GLN A 222 24.80 -3.52 -1.99
N ALA A 223 24.86 -3.55 -0.66
CA ALA A 223 26.14 -3.55 0.05
C ALA A 223 27.03 -4.73 -0.37
N ARG A 224 26.46 -5.95 -0.47
CA ARG A 224 27.26 -7.17 -0.66
C ARG A 224 27.57 -7.51 -2.12
N HIS A 225 26.61 -7.28 -3.01
CA HIS A 225 26.60 -7.76 -4.40
C HIS A 225 26.63 -6.64 -5.44
N ILE A 226 26.60 -5.38 -5.00
CA ILE A 226 26.89 -4.22 -5.84
C ILE A 226 28.17 -3.56 -5.33
N ASP A 227 28.16 -2.99 -4.13
CA ASP A 227 29.24 -2.12 -3.63
C ASP A 227 30.49 -2.89 -3.18
N GLY A 228 30.35 -4.18 -2.88
CA GLY A 228 31.47 -5.01 -2.45
C GLY A 228 31.90 -4.76 -1.01
N ALA A 229 30.95 -4.50 -0.12
CA ALA A 229 31.20 -4.53 1.30
C ALA A 229 31.63 -5.94 1.75
N GLU A 230 32.43 -5.99 2.82
CA GLU A 230 32.92 -7.21 3.47
C GLU A 230 33.80 -8.13 2.60
N LEU A 231 34.43 -7.62 1.53
CA LEU A 231 35.31 -8.47 0.70
C LEU A 231 36.53 -9.00 1.44
N GLU A 232 36.97 -8.35 2.52
CA GLU A 232 38.10 -8.82 3.34
C GLU A 232 37.67 -9.81 4.43
N SER A 233 36.43 -9.73 4.88
CA SER A 233 35.91 -10.55 5.99
C SER A 233 35.13 -11.77 5.51
N LYS A 234 34.63 -11.79 4.27
CA LYS A 234 33.88 -12.91 3.69
C LYS A 234 34.61 -13.56 2.51
N PRO A 235 34.51 -14.89 2.35
CA PRO A 235 35.37 -15.67 1.45
C PRO A 235 35.13 -15.39 -0.04
N ALA A 236 33.89 -15.12 -0.44
CA ALA A 236 33.56 -14.83 -1.84
C ALA A 236 32.25 -14.05 -2.01
N THR A 237 32.16 -13.30 -3.10
CA THR A 237 30.90 -12.71 -3.60
C THR A 237 30.85 -12.70 -5.11
N ASP A 238 29.63 -12.66 -5.62
CA ASP A 238 29.35 -12.44 -7.03
C ASP A 238 28.68 -11.07 -7.19
N PHE A 239 28.98 -10.35 -8.28
CA PHE A 239 28.58 -8.96 -8.49
C PHE A 239 27.62 -8.77 -9.65
N TRP A 240 26.59 -7.96 -9.41
CA TRP A 240 25.76 -7.38 -10.46
C TRP A 240 26.59 -6.36 -11.28
N PRO A 241 26.54 -6.41 -12.63
CA PRO A 241 27.30 -5.51 -13.50
C PRO A 241 26.59 -4.17 -13.69
N VAL A 242 26.57 -3.35 -12.63
CA VAL A 242 25.92 -2.03 -12.62
C VAL A 242 26.91 -0.86 -12.76
N GLY A 243 28.11 -1.12 -13.28
CA GLY A 243 29.11 -0.09 -13.60
C GLY A 243 29.88 0.47 -12.40
N GLN A 244 29.71 -0.12 -11.22
CA GLN A 244 30.35 0.32 -10.00
C GLN A 244 31.84 -0.04 -9.94
N LYS A 245 32.58 0.71 -9.13
CA LYS A 245 34.00 0.47 -8.88
C LYS A 245 34.19 -0.29 -7.57
N VAL A 246 34.89 -1.43 -7.62
CA VAL A 246 35.15 -2.31 -6.46
C VAL A 246 36.63 -2.68 -6.41
N ARG A 247 37.30 -2.46 -5.26
CA ARG A 247 38.76 -2.73 -5.08
C ARG A 247 39.62 -2.27 -6.27
N ASP A 248 39.43 -1.02 -6.65
CA ASP A 248 40.10 -0.37 -7.78
C ASP A 248 39.72 -0.84 -9.19
N GLU A 249 38.85 -1.85 -9.34
CA GLU A 249 38.35 -2.29 -10.63
C GLU A 249 37.00 -1.69 -10.98
N GLU A 250 36.88 -1.17 -12.20
CA GLU A 250 35.60 -0.76 -12.78
C GLU A 250 34.89 -1.99 -13.36
N LEU A 251 33.74 -2.35 -12.77
CA LEU A 251 32.93 -3.44 -13.26
C LEU A 251 32.14 -2.99 -14.50
N ARG A 252 31.71 -3.96 -15.29
CA ARG A 252 30.92 -3.66 -16.50
C ARG A 252 29.63 -2.95 -16.11
N ASP A 253 29.26 -1.96 -16.91
CA ASP A 253 27.99 -1.24 -16.82
C ASP A 253 27.03 -1.78 -17.88
N THR A 254 26.36 -2.87 -17.56
CA THR A 254 25.40 -3.52 -18.47
C THR A 254 23.99 -3.65 -17.87
N MET A 255 23.82 -3.23 -16.61
CA MET A 255 22.56 -3.29 -15.88
C MET A 255 22.34 -2.04 -15.05
N THR A 256 21.09 -1.65 -14.91
CA THR A 256 20.65 -0.70 -13.87
C THR A 256 20.19 -1.45 -12.62
N GLU A 257 20.02 -0.75 -11.50
CA GLU A 257 19.38 -1.35 -10.32
C GLU A 257 17.94 -1.84 -10.61
N THR A 258 17.24 -1.19 -11.56
CA THR A 258 15.93 -1.65 -12.03
C THR A 258 16.03 -2.99 -12.75
N ASP A 259 17.09 -3.21 -13.55
CA ASP A 259 17.33 -4.52 -14.17
C ASP A 259 17.62 -5.61 -13.12
N VAL A 260 18.28 -5.26 -12.01
CA VAL A 260 18.48 -6.19 -10.89
C VAL A 260 17.15 -6.60 -10.26
N ARG A 261 16.28 -5.64 -9.92
CA ARG A 261 14.94 -5.94 -9.37
C ARG A 261 14.10 -6.75 -10.36
N ARG A 262 14.14 -6.41 -11.66
CA ARG A 262 13.47 -7.18 -12.72
C ARG A 262 14.01 -8.61 -12.84
N SER A 263 15.32 -8.82 -12.66
CA SER A 263 15.90 -10.17 -12.64
C SER A 263 15.34 -11.01 -11.50
N ILE A 264 15.12 -10.40 -10.34
CA ILE A 264 14.55 -11.06 -9.16
C ILE A 264 13.08 -11.36 -9.40
N TYR A 265 12.33 -10.39 -9.93
CA TYR A 265 10.93 -10.56 -10.34
C TYR A 265 10.78 -11.76 -11.28
N GLU A 266 11.49 -11.76 -12.41
CA GLU A 266 11.40 -12.81 -13.43
C GLU A 266 11.80 -14.19 -12.87
N ALA A 267 12.82 -14.23 -12.01
CA ALA A 267 13.24 -15.48 -11.37
C ALA A 267 12.17 -16.07 -10.44
N LEU A 268 11.41 -15.23 -9.73
CA LEU A 268 10.37 -15.65 -8.80
C LEU A 268 9.05 -15.99 -9.51
N GLU A 269 8.61 -15.14 -10.43
CA GLU A 269 7.42 -15.37 -11.25
C GLU A 269 7.48 -16.72 -12.00
N ASN A 270 8.69 -17.16 -12.37
CA ASN A 270 8.91 -18.41 -13.12
C ASN A 270 9.46 -19.56 -12.27
N SER A 271 9.35 -19.49 -10.94
CA SER A 271 9.78 -20.56 -10.04
C SER A 271 8.75 -20.83 -8.96
N GLU A 272 8.47 -22.10 -8.66
CA GLU A 272 7.79 -22.45 -7.41
C GLU A 272 8.74 -22.22 -6.22
N THR A 273 8.27 -21.56 -5.15
CA THR A 273 9.12 -21.28 -3.98
C THR A 273 8.44 -21.58 -2.66
N THR A 274 9.25 -21.79 -1.62
CA THR A 274 8.78 -21.84 -0.23
C THR A 274 9.16 -20.58 0.54
N ASP A 275 8.63 -20.42 1.76
CA ASP A 275 9.03 -19.35 2.66
C ASP A 275 10.53 -19.38 3.04
N GLN A 276 11.23 -20.50 2.81
CA GLN A 276 12.63 -20.70 3.17
C GLN A 276 13.40 -21.31 2.00
N ASP A 277 13.65 -20.51 0.97
CA ASP A 277 14.20 -20.99 -0.29
C ASP A 277 15.55 -20.38 -0.69
N ALA A 278 16.17 -21.01 -1.68
CA ALA A 278 17.32 -20.51 -2.40
C ALA A 278 17.26 -20.96 -3.87
N ILE A 279 16.53 -20.21 -4.68
CA ILE A 279 16.31 -20.53 -6.09
C ILE A 279 17.52 -20.17 -6.95
N VAL A 280 17.75 -20.96 -7.99
CA VAL A 280 18.73 -20.66 -9.04
C VAL A 280 17.96 -20.65 -10.35
N TYR A 281 17.89 -19.49 -10.99
CA TYR A 281 17.13 -19.27 -12.21
C TYR A 281 18.07 -18.98 -13.38
N ASP A 282 17.87 -19.69 -14.49
CA ASP A 282 18.63 -19.56 -15.73
C ASP A 282 17.74 -19.44 -16.99
N GLY A 283 16.45 -19.14 -16.78
CA GLY A 283 15.42 -19.06 -17.83
C GLY A 283 15.37 -17.73 -18.61
N PHE A 284 16.32 -16.81 -18.39
CA PHE A 284 16.31 -15.50 -19.05
C PHE A 284 16.32 -15.62 -20.57
N SER A 285 15.56 -14.74 -21.24
CA SER A 285 15.56 -14.65 -22.71
C SER A 285 16.95 -14.36 -23.27
N SER A 286 17.25 -14.85 -24.48
CA SER A 286 18.53 -14.59 -25.13
C SER A 286 18.81 -13.09 -25.30
N SER A 287 17.80 -12.28 -25.62
CA SER A 287 17.91 -10.83 -25.69
C SER A 287 18.26 -10.17 -24.36
N TYR A 288 17.77 -10.73 -23.25
CA TYR A 288 18.11 -10.26 -21.92
C TYR A 288 19.58 -10.55 -21.59
N VAL A 289 20.01 -11.79 -21.85
CA VAL A 289 21.39 -12.24 -21.65
C VAL A 289 22.36 -11.43 -22.53
N ASP A 290 22.04 -11.23 -23.81
CA ASP A 290 22.88 -10.47 -24.74
C ASP A 290 23.07 -9.02 -24.30
N ARG A 291 22.03 -8.41 -23.71
CA ARG A 291 22.06 -7.02 -23.23
C ARG A 291 22.79 -6.89 -21.89
N THR A 292 22.44 -7.73 -20.91
CA THR A 292 22.89 -7.57 -19.51
C THR A 292 24.14 -8.37 -19.20
N GLY A 293 24.41 -9.43 -19.95
CA GLY A 293 25.47 -10.40 -19.69
C GLY A 293 25.27 -11.22 -18.42
N VAL A 294 24.06 -11.31 -17.88
CA VAL A 294 23.69 -12.19 -16.77
C VAL A 294 22.85 -13.35 -17.31
N GLU A 295 23.31 -14.58 -17.05
CA GLU A 295 22.65 -15.82 -17.51
C GLU A 295 21.94 -16.55 -16.37
N VAL A 296 22.50 -16.48 -15.16
CA VAL A 296 22.00 -17.23 -14.00
C VAL A 296 21.99 -16.31 -12.80
N VAL A 297 20.88 -16.31 -12.07
CA VAL A 297 20.74 -15.58 -10.79
C VAL A 297 20.39 -16.54 -9.67
N ARG A 298 20.75 -16.16 -8.45
CA ARG A 298 20.32 -16.83 -7.23
C ARG A 298 19.55 -15.86 -6.36
N VAL A 299 18.35 -16.23 -5.94
CA VAL A 299 17.52 -15.44 -5.01
C VAL A 299 17.35 -16.25 -3.73
N ILE A 300 17.52 -15.59 -2.58
CA ILE A 300 17.42 -16.21 -1.26
C ILE A 300 16.19 -15.66 -0.55
N ILE A 301 15.28 -16.54 -0.12
CA ILE A 301 14.01 -16.18 0.51
C ILE A 301 14.03 -16.62 1.97
N ARG A 302 13.56 -15.78 2.89
CA ARG A 302 13.46 -16.09 4.33
C ARG A 302 12.17 -15.54 4.93
N ASN A 303 11.27 -16.41 5.35
CA ASN A 303 9.91 -16.09 5.80
C ASN A 303 9.06 -15.43 4.71
N GLY A 304 9.21 -15.83 3.45
CA GLY A 304 8.48 -15.27 2.31
C GLY A 304 9.12 -14.00 1.71
N ARG A 305 9.91 -13.25 2.48
CA ARG A 305 10.64 -12.07 1.99
C ARG A 305 11.94 -12.44 1.28
N ILE A 306 12.30 -11.65 0.27
CA ILE A 306 13.58 -11.75 -0.43
C ILE A 306 14.67 -11.19 0.50
N ARG A 307 15.53 -12.08 0.98
CA ARG A 307 16.67 -11.69 1.83
C ARG A 307 17.79 -11.03 1.04
N THR A 308 18.12 -11.58 -0.12
CA THR A 308 19.17 -11.08 -1.03
C THR A 308 19.09 -11.81 -2.37
N ALA A 309 19.77 -11.29 -3.39
CA ALA A 309 19.93 -11.93 -4.67
C ALA A 309 21.27 -11.54 -5.33
N PHE A 310 21.85 -12.45 -6.11
CA PHE A 310 23.13 -12.22 -6.77
C PHE A 310 23.29 -13.06 -8.05
N PRO A 311 24.03 -12.56 -9.05
CA PRO A 311 24.22 -13.28 -10.28
C PRO A 311 25.25 -14.40 -10.08
N LYS A 312 24.99 -15.59 -10.60
CA LYS A 312 25.88 -16.75 -10.47
C LYS A 312 26.79 -16.95 -11.67
N ARG A 313 26.33 -16.55 -12.86
CA ARG A 313 27.01 -16.82 -14.14
C ARG A 313 26.50 -15.86 -15.22
N GLY A 314 27.40 -15.54 -16.15
CA GLY A 314 27.13 -14.77 -17.36
C GLY A 314 28.38 -14.02 -17.79
N PRO A 315 28.48 -13.61 -19.06
CA PRO A 315 29.69 -12.98 -19.62
C PRO A 315 30.04 -11.62 -19.00
N SER A 316 29.12 -11.00 -18.25
CA SER A 316 29.34 -9.75 -17.52
C SER A 316 29.36 -9.94 -16.00
N VAL A 317 29.21 -11.17 -15.49
CA VAL A 317 29.24 -11.43 -14.04
C VAL A 317 30.67 -11.51 -13.56
N TRP A 318 31.00 -10.76 -12.52
CA TRP A 318 32.30 -10.81 -11.87
C TRP A 318 32.20 -11.48 -10.51
N LYS A 319 33.24 -12.22 -10.14
CA LYS A 319 33.35 -12.88 -8.85
C LYS A 319 34.63 -12.45 -8.18
N TYR A 320 34.57 -12.25 -6.87
CA TYR A 320 35.74 -11.97 -6.06
C TYR A 320 35.89 -13.07 -5.01
N ILE A 321 37.08 -13.67 -4.92
CA ILE A 321 37.45 -14.66 -3.91
C ILE A 321 38.60 -14.11 -3.07
N SER A 322 38.42 -14.08 -1.75
CA SER A 322 39.41 -13.59 -0.78
C SER A 322 40.27 -14.70 -0.17
N GLU A 323 39.85 -15.97 -0.23
CA GLU A 323 40.62 -17.10 0.29
C GLU A 323 41.56 -17.74 -0.76
N GLY A 324 42.83 -17.95 -0.39
CA GLY A 324 43.69 -19.00 -0.96
C GLY A 324 44.49 -18.70 -2.24
N ASP A 325 44.08 -17.77 -3.10
CA ASP A 325 44.91 -17.06 -4.11
C ASP A 325 44.02 -16.26 -5.08
N VAL A 326 44.20 -14.95 -5.20
CA VAL A 326 43.33 -13.92 -4.57
C VAL A 326 42.85 -13.01 -5.70
N GLY A 327 41.56 -12.66 -5.77
CA GLY A 327 41.11 -11.61 -6.68
C GLY A 327 39.95 -11.99 -7.61
N TRP A 328 39.93 -11.33 -8.76
CA TRP A 328 38.80 -11.36 -9.69
C TRP A 328 38.78 -12.61 -10.58
N ILE A 329 37.60 -13.20 -10.69
CA ILE A 329 37.27 -14.26 -11.64
C ILE A 329 36.15 -13.74 -12.54
N LYS A 330 36.35 -13.91 -13.85
CA LYS A 330 35.36 -13.63 -14.90
C LYS A 330 34.76 -14.93 -15.38
#